data_AF-A0A9D9VIM2-F1
#
_entry.id   AF-A0A9D9VIM2-F1
#
_cell.length_a   1.000
_cell.length_b   1.000
_cell.length_c   1.000
_cell.angle_alpha   90.00
_cell.angle_beta   90.00
_cell.angle_gamma   90.00
#
_symmetry.space_group_name_H-M   'P 1'
#
loop_
_entity.id
_entity.type
_entity.pdbx_description
1 polymer ?
#
loop_
_entity_poly.entity_id
_entity_poly.type
_entity_poly.pdbx_seq_one_letter_code
_entity_poly.pdbx_strand_id
1 'polypeptide(L)'
;MPQEIKKHSDENFIKGFQLYLLFKRIAESNANTLDIEGFDLNDEIFAWKILQLFSLTVAIEQALLCVLDQEYMKLNEEQRSSIKKHVLGKIRNKHKLKTEGESQALLEKQTSTEGHIIIPPVIQYLAGYTLGDIVALTDRSFPTVPKELIESLGRFKEERNYIMHNSISSRDSFEKRITNGINSGKTILSQLEERLDTSPFI
;
A
#
# COMPACT_ATOMS: atom_id res chain seq x y z
N MET A 1 13.80 -33.55 5.67
CA MET A 1 13.17 -33.32 4.34
C MET A 1 13.07 -31.82 4.13
N PRO A 2 13.56 -31.25 3.01
CA PRO A 2 13.35 -29.84 2.74
C PRO A 2 11.85 -29.61 2.51
N GLN A 3 11.25 -28.68 3.26
CA GLN A 3 9.87 -28.24 3.01
C GLN A 3 9.86 -27.53 1.66
N GLU A 4 9.15 -28.11 0.69
CA GLU A 4 8.84 -27.45 -0.56
C GLU A 4 8.17 -26.11 -0.23
N ILE A 5 8.83 -25.01 -0.57
CA ILE A 5 8.19 -23.70 -0.63
C ILE A 5 7.02 -23.89 -1.59
N LYS A 6 5.78 -23.79 -1.09
CA LYS A 6 4.60 -23.72 -1.96
C LYS A 6 4.87 -22.60 -2.96
N LYS A 7 5.18 -22.97 -4.21
CA LYS A 7 4.99 -22.07 -5.35
C LYS A 7 3.56 -21.58 -5.21
N HIS A 8 3.36 -20.30 -4.92
CA HIS A 8 2.08 -19.68 -5.21
C HIS A 8 1.79 -20.05 -6.66
N SER A 9 0.73 -20.83 -6.88
CA SER A 9 0.56 -21.56 -8.14
C SER A 9 0.69 -20.58 -9.29
N ASP A 10 1.41 -20.99 -10.34
CA ASP A 10 1.56 -20.20 -11.55
C ASP A 10 0.19 -19.71 -12.05
N GLU A 11 -0.90 -20.41 -11.72
CA GLU A 11 -2.30 -19.98 -11.92
C GLU A 11 -2.70 -18.65 -11.27
N ASN A 12 -2.25 -18.30 -10.06
CA ASN A 12 -2.60 -17.02 -9.43
C ASN A 12 -1.85 -15.86 -10.10
N PHE A 13 -0.60 -16.10 -10.50
CA PHE A 13 0.16 -15.16 -11.30
C PHE A 13 -0.42 -15.01 -12.70
N ILE A 14 -0.77 -16.13 -13.35
CA ILE A 14 -1.43 -16.15 -14.68
C ILE A 14 -2.78 -15.45 -14.61
N LYS A 15 -3.61 -15.67 -13.58
CA LYS A 15 -4.87 -14.95 -13.39
C LYS A 15 -4.66 -13.45 -13.19
N GLY A 16 -3.69 -13.06 -12.34
CA GLY A 16 -3.32 -11.65 -12.15
C GLY A 16 -2.81 -10.99 -13.44
N PHE A 17 -2.03 -11.72 -14.23
CA PHE A 17 -1.47 -11.25 -15.49
C PHE A 17 -2.52 -11.21 -16.62
N GLN A 18 -3.44 -12.17 -16.67
CA GLN A 18 -4.58 -12.17 -17.59
C GLN A 18 -5.53 -11.01 -17.29
N LEU A 19 -5.80 -10.73 -16.02
CA LEU A 19 -6.54 -9.55 -15.59
C LEU A 19 -5.80 -8.27 -16.01
N TYR A 20 -4.50 -8.16 -15.73
CA TYR A 20 -3.69 -7.02 -16.16
C TYR A 20 -3.73 -6.79 -17.69
N LEU A 21 -3.61 -7.85 -18.50
CA LEU A 21 -3.67 -7.74 -19.97
C LEU A 21 -5.07 -7.38 -20.48
N LEU A 22 -6.12 -7.92 -19.87
CA LEU A 22 -7.51 -7.55 -20.16
C LEU A 22 -7.75 -6.08 -19.84
N PHE A 23 -7.28 -5.60 -18.69
CA PHE A 23 -7.43 -4.21 -18.26
C PHE A 23 -6.55 -3.23 -19.05
N LYS A 24 -5.37 -3.66 -19.53
CA LYS A 24 -4.57 -2.88 -20.47
C LYS A 24 -5.32 -2.68 -21.79
N ARG A 25 -5.98 -3.72 -22.30
CA ARG A 25 -6.82 -3.65 -23.51
C ARG A 25 -8.03 -2.73 -23.35
N ILE A 26 -8.63 -2.71 -22.16
CA ILE A 26 -9.76 -1.84 -21.82
C ILE A 26 -9.30 -0.38 -21.58
N ALA A 27 -8.10 -0.16 -21.04
CA ALA A 27 -7.53 1.18 -20.90
C ALA A 27 -7.03 1.77 -22.23
N GLU A 28 -6.61 0.92 -23.17
CA GLU A 28 -6.21 1.31 -24.53
C GLU A 28 -7.39 1.51 -25.47
N SER A 29 -8.56 0.94 -25.14
CA SER A 29 -9.80 1.27 -25.83
C SER A 29 -10.50 2.40 -25.06
N ASN A 30 -10.69 3.57 -25.68
CA ASN A 30 -11.54 4.64 -25.13
C ASN A 30 -13.03 4.23 -25.13
N ALA A 31 -13.35 2.99 -24.77
CA ALA A 31 -14.61 2.34 -25.12
C ALA A 31 -15.64 2.52 -24.00
N ASN A 32 -16.42 3.58 -24.14
CA ASN A 32 -17.78 3.63 -23.59
C ASN A 32 -18.74 2.60 -24.23
N THR A 33 -18.24 1.69 -25.10
CA THR A 33 -19.03 0.68 -25.80
C THR A 33 -18.15 -0.52 -26.14
N LEU A 34 -17.96 -1.44 -25.19
CA LEU A 34 -17.57 -2.82 -25.48
C LEU A 34 -18.82 -3.67 -25.20
N ASP A 35 -19.62 -3.86 -26.25
CA ASP A 35 -20.77 -4.75 -26.22
C ASP A 35 -20.27 -6.16 -26.59
N ILE A 36 -19.91 -6.94 -25.58
CA ILE A 36 -19.53 -8.35 -25.75
C ILE A 36 -20.75 -9.18 -25.36
N GLU A 37 -21.38 -9.85 -26.33
CA GLU A 37 -22.54 -10.72 -26.08
C GLU A 37 -22.23 -11.74 -24.98
N GLY A 38 -23.01 -11.71 -23.89
CA GLY A 38 -22.88 -12.61 -22.74
C GLY A 38 -22.11 -12.05 -21.53
N PHE A 39 -21.67 -10.80 -21.57
CA PHE A 39 -20.98 -10.11 -20.46
C PHE A 39 -21.86 -9.00 -19.84
N ASP A 40 -22.05 -9.01 -18.52
CA ASP A 40 -22.79 -7.96 -17.80
C ASP A 40 -21.87 -6.76 -17.52
N LEU A 41 -22.08 -5.67 -18.26
CA LEU A 41 -21.35 -4.40 -18.15
C LEU A 41 -21.27 -3.87 -16.70
N ASN A 42 -22.26 -4.20 -15.87
CA ASN A 42 -22.29 -3.75 -14.48
C ASN A 42 -21.26 -4.49 -13.61
N ASP A 43 -20.96 -5.76 -13.91
CA ASP A 43 -19.95 -6.55 -13.19
C ASP A 43 -18.53 -6.05 -13.53
N GLU A 44 -18.34 -5.55 -14.75
CA GLU A 44 -17.10 -4.92 -15.19
C GLU A 44 -16.85 -3.57 -14.52
N ILE A 45 -17.86 -2.69 -14.45
CA ILE A 45 -17.77 -1.42 -13.73
C ILE A 45 -17.45 -1.65 -12.25
N PHE A 46 -18.05 -2.68 -11.65
CA PHE A 46 -17.77 -3.08 -10.29
C PHE A 46 -16.32 -3.55 -10.10
N ALA A 47 -15.85 -4.47 -10.95
CA ALA A 47 -14.48 -4.96 -10.92
C ALA A 47 -13.47 -3.81 -11.13
N TRP A 48 -13.79 -2.86 -12.00
CA TRP A 48 -12.98 -1.67 -12.24
C TRP A 48 -12.89 -0.78 -11.00
N LYS A 49 -14.00 -0.50 -10.32
CA LYS A 49 -14.00 0.30 -9.09
C LYS A 49 -13.18 -0.37 -7.97
N ILE A 50 -13.24 -1.70 -7.86
CA ILE A 50 -12.38 -2.45 -6.93
C ILE A 50 -10.90 -2.31 -7.31
N LEU A 51 -10.57 -2.48 -8.59
CA LEU A 51 -9.20 -2.31 -9.09
C LEU A 51 -8.68 -0.90 -8.83
N GLN A 52 -9.49 0.13 -9.07
CA GLN A 52 -9.16 1.51 -8.76
C GLN A 52 -8.84 1.70 -7.28
N LEU A 53 -9.67 1.15 -6.38
CA LEU A 53 -9.44 1.23 -4.95
C LEU A 53 -8.12 0.55 -4.54
N PHE A 54 -7.77 -0.57 -5.17
CA PHE A 54 -6.49 -1.24 -4.96
C PHE A 54 -5.30 -0.42 -5.46
N SER A 55 -5.36 0.05 -6.71
CA SER A 55 -4.31 0.90 -7.29
C SER A 55 -4.11 2.16 -6.46
N LEU A 56 -5.20 2.76 -5.97
CA LEU A 56 -5.16 3.92 -5.10
C LEU A 56 -4.58 3.61 -3.73
N THR A 57 -4.85 2.42 -3.17
CA THR A 57 -4.21 1.96 -1.93
C THR A 57 -2.69 1.89 -2.10
N VAL A 58 -2.22 1.29 -3.20
CA VAL A 58 -0.78 1.22 -3.49
C VAL A 58 -0.19 2.61 -3.66
N ALA A 59 -0.84 3.49 -4.43
CA ALA A 59 -0.37 4.86 -4.64
C ALA A 59 -0.25 5.64 -3.32
N ILE A 60 -1.26 5.55 -2.44
CA ILE A 60 -1.23 6.16 -1.10
C ILE A 60 -0.10 5.59 -0.25
N GLU A 61 0.10 4.26 -0.24
CA GLU A 61 1.20 3.65 0.49
C GLU A 61 2.56 4.16 -0.01
N GLN A 62 2.77 4.24 -1.33
CA GLN A 62 4.01 4.76 -1.90
C GLN A 62 4.21 6.24 -1.53
N ALA A 63 3.21 7.09 -1.76
CA ALA A 63 3.29 8.52 -1.47
C ALA A 63 3.53 8.79 0.02
N LEU A 64 2.82 8.05 0.90
CA LEU A 64 3.03 8.14 2.34
C LEU A 64 4.46 7.75 2.72
N LEU A 65 4.99 6.65 2.18
CA LEU A 65 6.37 6.25 2.47
C LEU A 65 7.39 7.29 1.98
N CYS A 66 7.17 7.92 0.84
CA CYS A 66 8.01 9.03 0.38
C CYS A 66 7.98 10.21 1.37
N VAL A 67 6.79 10.61 1.84
CA VAL A 67 6.64 11.67 2.86
C VAL A 67 7.36 11.26 4.14
N LEU A 68 7.19 10.02 4.60
CA LEU A 68 7.83 9.54 5.82
C LEU A 68 9.35 9.43 5.68
N ASP A 69 9.89 9.09 4.51
CA ASP A 69 11.34 9.06 4.28
C ASP A 69 11.92 10.47 4.35
N GLN A 70 11.26 11.48 3.74
CA GLN A 70 11.66 12.88 3.88
C GLN A 70 11.62 13.36 5.33
N GLU A 71 10.55 13.02 6.07
CA GLU A 71 10.44 13.38 7.48
C GLU A 71 11.46 12.63 8.34
N TYR A 72 11.75 11.37 8.03
CA TYR A 72 12.75 10.57 8.71
C TYR A 72 14.14 11.20 8.63
N MET A 73 14.49 11.78 7.47
CA MET A 73 15.74 12.52 7.27
C MET A 73 15.81 13.86 8.02
N LYS A 74 14.71 14.34 8.62
CA LYS A 74 14.67 15.53 9.49
C LYS A 74 14.75 15.17 10.98
N LEU A 75 14.52 13.91 11.35
CA LEU A 75 14.57 13.45 12.73
C LEU A 75 15.99 13.43 13.29
N ASN A 76 16.12 13.53 14.61
CA ASN A 76 17.40 13.36 15.29
C ASN A 76 17.83 11.87 15.37
N GLU A 77 19.08 11.61 15.76
CA GLU A 77 19.67 10.28 15.80
C GLU A 77 18.91 9.31 16.73
N GLU A 78 18.43 9.79 17.87
CA GLU A 78 17.67 8.97 18.84
C GLU A 78 16.33 8.52 18.25
N GLN A 79 15.59 9.44 17.63
CA GLN A 79 14.33 9.16 16.95
C GLN A 79 14.52 8.18 15.78
N ARG A 80 15.55 8.40 14.94
CA ARG A 80 15.88 7.49 13.84
C ARG A 80 16.22 6.09 14.34
N SER A 81 17.02 6.00 15.41
CA SER A 81 17.41 4.72 16.02
C SER A 81 16.20 3.97 16.58
N SER A 82 15.28 4.67 17.22
CA SER A 82 14.03 4.08 17.72
C SER A 82 13.17 3.50 16.59
N ILE A 83 13.01 4.23 15.49
CA ILE A 83 12.28 3.78 14.30
C ILE A 83 13.00 2.59 13.66
N LYS A 84 14.33 2.65 13.49
CA LYS A 84 15.15 1.56 12.95
C LYS A 84 14.94 0.28 13.74
N LYS A 85 15.01 0.35 15.08
CA LYS A 85 14.77 -0.80 15.95
C LYS A 85 13.37 -1.40 15.75
N HIS A 86 12.36 -0.56 15.56
CA HIS A 86 11.00 -1.03 15.31
C HIS A 86 10.88 -1.77 13.96
N VAL A 87 11.45 -1.20 12.88
CA VAL A 87 11.46 -1.82 11.55
C VAL A 87 12.25 -3.14 11.56
N LEU A 88 13.43 -3.17 12.19
CA LEU A 88 14.22 -4.39 12.36
C LEU A 88 13.44 -5.45 13.15
N GLY A 89 12.70 -5.07 14.19
CA GLY A 89 11.82 -6.00 14.92
C GLY A 89 10.74 -6.63 14.03
N LYS A 90 10.16 -5.86 13.10
CA LYS A 90 9.19 -6.38 12.12
C LYS A 90 9.83 -7.31 11.11
N ILE A 91 11.01 -6.95 10.56
CA ILE A 91 11.81 -7.82 9.69
C ILE A 91 12.11 -9.14 10.41
N ARG A 92 12.61 -9.06 11.64
CA ARG A 92 12.92 -10.22 12.48
C ARG A 92 11.73 -11.17 12.58
N ASN A 93 10.57 -10.64 12.91
CA ASN A 93 9.35 -11.43 13.10
C ASN A 93 8.87 -12.05 11.78
N LYS A 94 8.90 -11.30 10.67
CA LYS A 94 8.48 -11.76 9.35
C LYS A 94 9.35 -12.92 8.84
N HIS A 95 10.66 -12.81 9.01
CA HIS A 95 11.64 -13.80 8.53
C HIS A 95 12.03 -14.84 9.59
N LYS A 96 11.39 -14.82 10.77
CA LYS A 96 11.65 -15.72 11.91
C LYS A 96 13.13 -15.76 12.32
N LEU A 97 13.78 -14.60 12.30
CA LEU A 97 15.18 -14.44 12.71
C LEU A 97 15.29 -14.43 14.24
N LYS A 98 16.43 -14.89 14.77
CA LYS A 98 16.67 -15.05 16.21
C LYS A 98 17.19 -13.77 16.85
N THR A 99 17.94 -12.95 16.11
CA THR A 99 18.61 -11.76 16.66
C THR A 99 18.33 -10.51 15.85
N GLU A 100 18.53 -9.36 16.49
CA GLU A 100 18.50 -8.06 15.80
C GLU A 100 19.65 -7.95 14.78
N GLY A 101 20.83 -8.48 15.11
CA GLY A 101 21.98 -8.54 14.20
C GLY A 101 21.70 -9.31 12.91
N GLU A 102 20.98 -10.43 12.98
CA GLU A 102 20.51 -11.15 11.78
C GLU A 102 19.57 -10.30 10.91
N SER A 103 18.73 -9.49 11.54
CA SER A 103 17.79 -8.61 10.83
C SER A 103 18.50 -7.43 10.18
N GLN A 104 19.52 -6.89 10.86
CA GLN A 104 20.39 -5.84 10.33
C GLN A 104 21.21 -6.34 9.15
N ALA A 105 21.82 -7.52 9.25
CA ALA A 105 22.57 -8.13 8.16
C ALA A 105 21.67 -8.42 6.94
N LEU A 106 20.42 -8.85 7.17
CA LEU A 106 19.45 -9.03 6.10
C LEU A 106 19.07 -7.70 5.42
N LEU A 107 18.86 -6.64 6.20
CA LEU A 107 18.60 -5.30 5.68
C LEU A 107 19.78 -4.82 4.81
N GLU A 108 21.00 -4.86 5.34
CA GLU A 108 22.22 -4.46 4.63
C GLU A 108 22.46 -5.26 3.35
N LYS A 109 22.11 -6.55 3.33
CA LYS A 109 22.20 -7.37 2.12
C LYS A 109 21.22 -6.91 1.02
N GLN A 110 20.07 -6.37 1.40
CA GLN A 110 18.99 -5.99 0.49
C GLN A 110 19.01 -4.49 0.15
N THR A 111 19.74 -3.68 0.91
CA THR A 111 19.87 -2.24 0.70
C THR A 111 21.32 -1.83 0.67
N SER A 112 21.75 -1.19 -0.41
CA SER A 112 23.12 -0.70 -0.59
C SER A 112 23.42 0.61 0.15
N THR A 113 22.46 1.16 0.90
CA THR A 113 22.57 2.51 1.48
C THR A 113 22.25 2.49 2.97
N GLU A 114 23.23 2.90 3.79
CA GLU A 114 23.00 3.15 5.21
C GLU A 114 22.00 4.29 5.38
N GLY A 115 20.93 4.06 6.15
CA GLY A 115 20.00 5.11 6.58
C GLY A 115 18.61 5.09 5.95
N HIS A 116 18.43 4.54 4.75
CA HIS A 116 17.12 4.52 4.07
C HIS A 116 16.28 3.31 4.50
N ILE A 117 15.67 3.40 5.69
CA ILE A 117 14.83 2.33 6.24
C ILE A 117 13.34 2.51 5.95
N ILE A 118 12.90 3.71 5.56
CA ILE A 118 11.50 4.07 5.30
C ILE A 118 11.16 4.01 3.81
N ILE A 119 11.97 3.33 3.00
CA ILE A 119 11.70 3.16 1.57
C ILE A 119 10.75 1.99 1.31
N PRO A 120 9.97 2.01 0.21
CA PRO A 120 9.02 0.95 -0.13
C PRO A 120 9.60 -0.47 -0.15
N PRO A 121 10.80 -0.74 -0.73
CA PRO A 121 11.44 -2.06 -0.67
C PRO A 121 11.61 -2.60 0.75
N VAL A 122 11.98 -1.73 1.70
CA VAL A 122 12.22 -2.13 3.08
C VAL A 122 10.88 -2.30 3.80
N ILE A 123 10.02 -1.29 3.78
CA ILE A 123 8.82 -1.28 4.59
C ILE A 123 7.79 -2.31 4.10
N GLN A 124 7.51 -2.36 2.80
CA GLN A 124 6.50 -3.26 2.25
C GLN A 124 7.06 -4.68 2.06
N TYR A 125 8.22 -4.84 1.42
CA TYR A 125 8.71 -6.16 1.04
C TYR A 125 9.57 -6.82 2.10
N LEU A 126 10.53 -6.10 2.68
CA LEU A 126 11.41 -6.71 3.68
C LEU A 126 10.71 -6.87 5.03
N ALA A 127 10.01 -5.84 5.49
CA ALA A 127 9.37 -5.80 6.80
C ALA A 127 7.89 -6.25 6.76
N GLY A 128 7.23 -6.20 5.60
CA GLY A 128 5.85 -6.67 5.44
C GLY A 128 4.81 -5.77 6.09
N TYR A 129 5.06 -4.47 6.13
CA TYR A 129 4.07 -3.53 6.64
C TYR A 129 2.86 -3.48 5.72
N THR A 130 1.68 -3.50 6.32
CA THR A 130 0.42 -3.16 5.66
C THR A 130 0.17 -1.65 5.80
N LEU A 131 -0.76 -1.07 5.02
CA LEU A 131 -1.25 0.30 5.25
C LEU A 131 -1.54 0.58 6.73
N GLY A 132 -2.16 -0.36 7.45
CA GLY A 132 -2.44 -0.19 8.88
C GLY A 132 -1.18 -0.08 9.74
N ASP A 133 -0.13 -0.85 9.43
CA ASP A 133 1.16 -0.73 10.11
C ASP A 133 1.86 0.59 9.78
N ILE A 134 1.77 1.06 8.52
CA ILE A 134 2.37 2.33 8.09
C ILE A 134 1.67 3.50 8.79
N VAL A 135 0.34 3.47 8.89
CA VAL A 135 -0.45 4.47 9.63
C VAL A 135 -0.07 4.48 11.12
N ALA A 136 0.04 3.31 11.75
CA ALA A 136 0.44 3.21 13.15
C ALA A 136 1.88 3.71 13.39
N LEU A 137 2.79 3.43 12.45
CA LEU A 137 4.15 3.96 12.48
C LEU A 137 4.16 5.49 12.35
N THR A 138 3.36 6.03 11.43
CA THR A 138 3.20 7.47 11.20
C THR A 138 2.74 8.16 12.47
N ASP A 139 1.64 7.68 13.06
CA ASP A 139 1.01 8.28 14.25
C ASP A 139 1.94 8.34 15.46
N ARG A 140 2.73 7.28 15.65
CA ARG A 140 3.66 7.13 16.77
C ARG A 140 4.94 7.93 16.62
N SER A 141 5.50 7.96 15.40
CA SER A 141 6.90 8.33 15.20
C SER A 141 7.09 9.62 14.40
N PHE A 142 6.04 10.15 13.76
CA PHE A 142 6.13 11.29 12.86
C PHE A 142 5.12 12.39 13.25
N PRO A 143 5.42 13.19 14.29
CA PRO A 143 4.49 14.20 14.83
C PRO A 143 4.23 15.37 13.87
N THR A 144 5.05 15.54 12.84
CA THR A 144 4.93 16.56 11.79
C THR A 144 3.87 16.20 10.74
N VAL A 145 3.39 14.96 10.72
CA VAL A 145 2.27 14.55 9.87
C VAL A 145 0.96 14.94 10.56
N PRO A 146 0.02 15.63 9.89
CA PRO A 146 -1.20 16.12 10.51
C PRO A 146 -2.08 14.97 11.01
N LYS A 147 -2.67 15.12 12.20
CA LYS A 147 -3.54 14.08 12.78
C LYS A 147 -4.76 13.82 11.92
N GLU A 148 -5.28 14.85 11.26
CA GLU A 148 -6.40 14.75 10.33
C GLU A 148 -6.08 13.85 9.12
N LEU A 149 -4.83 13.87 8.65
CA LEU A 149 -4.36 13.00 7.57
C LEU A 149 -4.25 11.55 8.05
N ILE A 150 -3.71 11.33 9.26
CA ILE A 150 -3.62 10.02 9.90
C ILE A 150 -5.03 9.42 10.10
N GLU A 151 -5.98 10.22 10.58
CA GLU A 151 -7.38 9.80 10.74
C GLU A 151 -8.02 9.47 9.39
N SER A 152 -7.79 10.30 8.36
CA SER A 152 -8.27 10.05 7.00
C SER A 152 -7.75 8.73 6.44
N LEU A 153 -6.45 8.45 6.62
CA LEU A 153 -5.82 7.18 6.25
C LEU A 153 -6.43 5.99 7.01
N GLY A 154 -6.70 6.17 8.31
CA GLY A 154 -7.37 5.18 9.15
C GLY A 154 -8.77 4.81 8.63
N ARG A 155 -9.58 5.83 8.32
CA ARG A 155 -10.94 5.65 7.75
C ARG A 155 -10.86 5.00 6.37
N PHE A 156 -9.94 5.43 5.51
CA PHE A 156 -9.75 4.82 4.18
C PHE A 156 -9.38 3.34 4.29
N LYS A 157 -8.49 2.97 5.23
CA LYS A 157 -8.13 1.56 5.51
C LYS A 157 -9.35 0.75 5.93
N GLU A 158 -10.16 1.26 6.86
CA GLU A 158 -11.38 0.58 7.33
C GLU A 158 -12.38 0.39 6.19
N GLU A 159 -12.57 1.42 5.38
CA GLU A 159 -13.47 1.39 4.23
C GLU A 159 -13.03 0.37 3.18
N ARG A 160 -11.74 0.38 2.83
CA ARG A 160 -11.16 -0.60 1.92
C ARG A 160 -11.30 -2.02 2.45
N ASN A 161 -11.00 -2.25 3.72
CA ASN A 161 -11.13 -3.58 4.32
C ASN A 161 -12.59 -4.04 4.33
N TYR A 162 -13.53 -3.13 4.62
CA TYR A 162 -14.95 -3.45 4.56
C TYR A 162 -15.35 -3.90 3.15
N ILE A 163 -14.97 -3.14 2.13
CA ILE A 163 -15.24 -3.45 0.72
C ILE A 163 -14.63 -4.80 0.31
N MET A 164 -13.42 -5.10 0.78
CA MET A 164 -12.72 -6.34 0.42
C MET A 164 -13.25 -7.60 1.09
N HIS A 165 -13.83 -7.47 2.28
CA HIS A 165 -14.17 -8.63 3.11
C HIS A 165 -15.67 -8.84 3.31
N ASN A 166 -16.52 -7.91 2.90
CA ASN A 166 -17.98 -8.06 3.01
C ASN A 166 -18.63 -8.19 1.64
N SER A 167 -19.46 -9.21 1.47
CA SER A 167 -20.46 -9.26 0.41
C SER A 167 -21.64 -8.39 0.86
N ILE A 168 -21.79 -7.17 0.33
CA ILE A 168 -22.91 -6.31 0.75
C ILE A 168 -24.20 -6.85 0.14
N SER A 169 -25.26 -6.80 0.96
CA SER A 169 -26.60 -7.29 0.65
C SER A 169 -27.33 -6.54 -0.47
N SER A 170 -26.83 -5.38 -0.92
CA SER A 170 -27.36 -4.69 -2.11
C SER A 170 -26.26 -4.01 -2.94
N ARG A 171 -26.40 -4.10 -4.26
CA ARG A 171 -25.44 -3.62 -5.27
C ARG A 171 -25.24 -2.10 -5.22
N ASP A 172 -26.33 -1.33 -5.11
CA ASP A 172 -26.29 0.14 -5.09
C ASP A 172 -25.57 0.70 -3.85
N SER A 173 -25.78 0.08 -2.69
CA SER A 173 -25.10 0.50 -1.46
C SER A 173 -23.62 0.17 -1.53
N PHE A 174 -23.24 -0.93 -2.17
CA PHE A 174 -21.85 -1.28 -2.46
C PHE A 174 -21.20 -0.30 -3.41
N GLU A 175 -21.86 0.04 -4.51
CA GLU A 175 -21.33 0.95 -5.50
C GLU A 175 -21.06 2.34 -4.92
N LYS A 176 -22.04 2.90 -4.20
CA LYS A 176 -21.89 4.17 -3.49
C LYS A 176 -20.71 4.14 -2.52
N ARG A 177 -20.54 2.99 -1.84
CA ARG A 177 -19.48 2.78 -0.86
C ARG A 177 -18.09 2.75 -1.51
N ILE A 178 -17.91 1.99 -2.61
CA ILE A 178 -16.63 2.00 -3.34
C ILE A 178 -16.34 3.40 -3.89
N THR A 179 -17.33 4.08 -4.48
CA THR A 179 -17.13 5.43 -5.03
C THR A 179 -16.69 6.41 -3.94
N ASN A 180 -17.28 6.37 -2.75
CA ASN A 180 -16.83 7.18 -1.61
C ASN A 180 -15.41 6.81 -1.17
N GLY A 181 -15.09 5.50 -1.11
CA GLY A 181 -13.73 5.02 -0.84
C GLY A 181 -12.71 5.59 -1.82
N ILE A 182 -12.99 5.49 -3.12
CA ILE A 182 -12.14 6.04 -4.19
C ILE A 182 -11.97 7.55 -4.03
N ASN A 183 -13.05 8.30 -3.82
CA ASN A 183 -12.96 9.76 -3.69
C ASN A 183 -12.14 10.16 -2.46
N SER A 184 -12.35 9.51 -1.31
CA SER A 184 -11.54 9.77 -0.12
C SER A 184 -10.06 9.45 -0.34
N GLY A 185 -9.75 8.34 -1.03
CA GLY A 185 -8.38 7.98 -1.34
C GLY A 185 -7.72 8.97 -2.30
N LYS A 186 -8.45 9.52 -3.28
CA LYS A 186 -7.93 10.57 -4.18
C LYS A 186 -7.57 11.82 -3.40
N THR A 187 -8.44 12.25 -2.48
CA THR A 187 -8.16 13.39 -1.60
C THR A 187 -6.93 13.15 -0.73
N ILE A 188 -6.80 11.96 -0.13
CA ILE A 188 -5.61 11.60 0.66
C ILE A 188 -4.35 11.62 -0.19
N LEU A 189 -4.41 11.05 -1.40
CA LEU A 189 -3.28 11.01 -2.32
C LEU A 189 -2.83 12.43 -2.68
N SER A 190 -3.76 13.32 -3.05
CA SER A 190 -3.43 14.72 -3.35
C SER A 190 -2.82 15.44 -2.15
N GLN A 191 -3.32 15.21 -0.93
CA GLN A 191 -2.72 15.78 0.29
C GLN A 191 -1.29 15.28 0.54
N LEU A 192 -0.99 14.03 0.18
CA LEU A 192 0.36 13.47 0.28
C LEU A 192 1.28 14.04 -0.81
N GLU A 193 0.80 14.15 -2.05
CA GLU A 193 1.53 14.72 -3.18
C GLU A 193 1.88 16.20 -2.94
N GLU A 194 0.94 17.01 -2.44
CA GLU A 194 1.19 18.41 -2.06
C GLU A 194 2.32 18.54 -1.02
N ARG A 195 2.46 17.56 -0.13
CA ARG A 195 3.56 17.53 0.86
C ARG A 195 4.91 17.17 0.25
N LEU A 196 4.92 16.37 -0.81
CA LEU A 196 6.13 16.07 -1.56
C LEU A 196 6.59 17.28 -2.38
N ASP A 197 5.66 18.02 -2.97
CA ASP A 197 5.94 19.20 -3.79
C ASP A 197 6.37 20.43 -2.97
N THR A 198 5.92 20.53 -1.71
CA THR A 198 6.26 21.64 -0.82
C THR A 198 7.55 21.45 -0.04
N SER A 199 8.17 20.26 -0.10
CA SER A 199 9.45 20.04 0.56
C SER A 199 10.59 20.46 -0.38
N PRO A 200 11.35 21.54 -0.08
CA PRO A 200 12.48 21.92 -0.91
C PRO A 200 13.46 20.75 -0.92
N PHE A 201 13.82 20.26 -2.12
CA PHE A 201 14.97 19.39 -2.29
C PHE A 201 16.19 20.13 -1.72
N ILE A 202 16.72 19.64 -0.60
CA ILE A 202 18.03 20.03 -0.05
C ILE A 202 19.03 18.96 -0.43
#